data_AF-A0A7R9VYK6-F1
#
_entry.id   AF-A0A7R9VYK6-F1
#
_cell.length_a   1.000
_cell.length_b   1.000
_cell.length_c   1.000
_cell.angle_alpha   90.00
_cell.angle_beta   90.00
_cell.angle_gamma   90.00
#
_symmetry.space_group_name_H-M   'P 1'
#
loop_
_entity.id
_entity.type
_entity.pdbx_description
1 polymer ?
#
loop_
_entity_poly.entity_id
_entity_poly.type
_entity_poly.pdbx_seq_one_letter_code
_entity_poly.pdbx_strand_id
1 'polypeptide(L)'
;ENCSNGDGVANRCPKRTCRLLSCPEDSSVLSEHMCIVRAQIEAFVATEEDVIGRLSTGGVRDSVELGRFGIRCVHCARSAEAAALGGNEKKVTKMARAAVSYPKAIRLLYQS
;
A
#
# COMPACT_ATOMS: atom_id res chain seq x y z
N GLU A 1 22.61 -9.78 -2.02
CA GLU A 1 22.23 -11.16 -2.42
C GLU A 1 20.71 -11.23 -2.50
N ASN A 2 20.21 -11.80 -3.59
CA ASN A 2 18.85 -11.61 -4.08
C ASN A 2 17.80 -12.26 -3.18
N CYS A 3 16.76 -11.50 -2.83
CA CYS A 3 15.48 -12.07 -2.41
C CYS A 3 14.87 -12.78 -3.62
N SER A 4 15.19 -14.06 -3.78
CA SER A 4 14.64 -14.95 -4.78
C SER A 4 13.12 -14.81 -4.81
N ASN A 5 12.57 -14.76 -6.03
CA ASN A 5 11.15 -14.73 -6.31
C ASN A 5 10.47 -15.95 -5.68
N GLY A 6 10.04 -15.82 -4.42
CA GLY A 6 9.10 -16.74 -3.80
C GLY A 6 7.71 -16.28 -4.17
N ASP A 7 6.97 -17.15 -4.85
CA ASP A 7 5.54 -17.05 -5.14
C ASP A 7 4.71 -17.07 -3.84
N GLY A 8 4.92 -16.11 -2.96
CA GLY A 8 4.03 -15.76 -1.87
C GLY A 8 2.86 -14.97 -2.44
N VAL A 9 2.04 -15.63 -3.26
CA VAL A 9 0.83 -15.07 -3.87
C VAL A 9 -0.17 -14.76 -2.78
N ALA A 10 -0.04 -13.59 -2.16
CA ALA A 10 -1.17 -12.91 -1.56
C ALA A 10 -1.88 -12.08 -2.64
N ASN A 11 -2.36 -12.76 -3.69
CA ASN A 11 -3.36 -12.19 -4.61
C ASN A 11 -4.63 -11.95 -3.82
N ARG A 12 -4.78 -10.75 -3.25
CA ARG A 12 -6.00 -10.32 -2.57
C ARG A 12 -6.82 -9.33 -3.40
N CYS A 13 -6.31 -8.87 -4.54
CA CYS A 13 -7.08 -8.09 -5.51
C CYS A 13 -6.74 -8.52 -6.95
N PRO A 14 -7.70 -8.95 -7.79
CA PRO A 14 -7.42 -9.37 -9.16
C PRO A 14 -7.05 -8.22 -10.12
N LYS A 15 -7.06 -6.96 -9.66
CA LYS A 15 -6.87 -5.76 -10.52
C LYS A 15 -5.60 -4.97 -10.25
N ARG A 16 -4.81 -5.31 -9.22
CA ARG A 16 -3.63 -4.51 -8.84
C ARG A 16 -2.51 -5.39 -8.30
N THR A 17 -1.30 -5.20 -8.82
CA THR A 17 -0.09 -5.84 -8.31
C THR A 17 0.28 -5.24 -6.95
N CYS A 18 0.13 -6.03 -5.88
CA CYS A 18 0.50 -5.68 -4.52
C CYS A 18 1.40 -6.76 -3.91
N ARG A 19 2.36 -6.34 -3.07
CA ARG A 19 3.31 -7.21 -2.37
C ARG A 19 3.37 -6.85 -0.90
N LEU A 20 3.20 -7.84 -0.03
CA LEU A 20 3.36 -7.65 1.40
C LEU A 20 4.82 -7.32 1.73
N LEU A 21 5.06 -6.42 2.70
CA LEU A 21 6.41 -6.04 3.09
C LEU A 21 7.10 -7.11 3.92
N SER A 22 6.35 -7.99 4.59
CA SER A 22 6.95 -9.08 5.36
C SER A 22 7.55 -10.15 4.45
N CYS A 23 8.71 -10.66 4.83
CA CYS A 23 9.32 -11.85 4.23
C CYS A 23 9.70 -12.87 5.33
N PRO A 24 9.85 -14.16 4.98
CA PRO A 24 10.19 -15.21 5.94
C PRO A 24 11.48 -14.95 6.73
N GLU A 25 12.42 -14.24 6.12
CA GLU A 25 13.72 -13.93 6.71
C GLU A 25 13.64 -12.83 7.78
N ASP A 26 12.52 -12.11 7.88
CA ASP A 26 12.36 -10.99 8.81
C ASP A 26 12.61 -11.40 10.27
N SER A 27 12.14 -12.58 10.68
CA SER A 27 12.29 -13.06 12.07
C SER A 27 13.75 -13.29 12.49
N SER A 28 14.67 -13.37 11.52
CA SER A 28 16.10 -13.58 11.78
C SER A 28 16.88 -12.27 11.95
N VAL A 29 16.34 -11.15 11.47
CA VAL A 29 17.05 -9.85 11.43
C VAL A 29 16.26 -8.68 12.02
N LEU A 30 15.00 -8.87 12.39
CA LEU A 30 14.14 -7.84 12.96
C LEU A 30 13.55 -8.29 14.31
N SER A 31 13.13 -7.32 15.12
CA SER A 31 12.34 -7.62 16.31
C SER A 31 10.95 -8.13 15.94
N GLU A 32 10.32 -8.87 16.85
CA GLU A 32 8.95 -9.36 16.70
C GLU A 32 7.96 -8.23 16.34
N HIS A 33 8.09 -7.09 17.02
CA HIS A 33 7.28 -5.90 16.73
C HIS A 33 7.41 -5.46 15.26
N MET A 34 8.63 -5.42 14.72
CA MET A 34 8.86 -5.02 13.32
C MET A 34 8.32 -6.07 12.33
N CYS A 35 8.40 -7.36 12.66
CA CYS A 35 7.77 -8.42 11.87
C CYS A 35 6.25 -8.22 11.80
N ILE A 36 5.62 -7.95 12.94
CA ILE A 36 4.17 -7.68 13.02
C ILE A 36 3.80 -6.48 12.15
N VAL A 37 4.52 -5.37 12.27
CA VAL A 37 4.26 -4.16 11.48
C VAL A 37 4.38 -4.44 9.98
N ARG A 38 5.47 -5.11 9.54
CA ARG A 38 5.70 -5.45 8.13
C ARG A 38 4.65 -6.40 7.58
N ALA A 39 4.10 -7.30 8.39
CA ALA A 39 3.01 -8.21 8.00
C ALA A 39 1.66 -7.48 7.81
N GLN A 40 1.50 -6.26 8.34
CA GLN A 40 0.30 -5.45 8.15
C GLN A 40 0.40 -4.45 7.00
N ILE A 41 1.57 -4.32 6.36
CA ILE A 41 1.82 -3.31 5.34
C ILE A 41 2.13 -3.97 4.00
N GLU A 42 1.53 -3.44 2.93
CA GLU A 42 1.80 -3.84 1.55
C GLU A 42 2.26 -2.65 0.71
N ALA A 43 3.15 -2.94 -0.23
CA ALA A 43 3.50 -2.06 -1.33
C ALA A 43 2.67 -2.42 -2.57
N PHE A 44 2.35 -1.43 -3.39
CA PHE A 44 1.62 -1.63 -4.65
C PHE A 44 2.03 -0.59 -5.68
N VAL A 45 1.66 -0.83 -6.94
CA VAL A 45 1.92 0.08 -8.05
C VAL A 45 0.70 1.00 -8.27
N ALA A 46 0.93 2.31 -8.35
CA ALA A 46 -0.11 3.29 -8.63
C ALA A 46 -0.73 3.08 -10.01
N THR A 47 -2.04 3.10 -10.05
CA THR A 47 -2.92 2.98 -11.21
C THR A 47 -3.47 4.34 -11.62
N GLU A 48 -4.10 4.44 -12.79
CA GLU A 48 -4.71 5.68 -13.27
C GLU A 48 -5.76 6.22 -12.29
N GLU A 49 -6.54 5.33 -11.66
CA GLU A 49 -7.54 5.70 -10.66
C GLU A 49 -6.92 6.34 -9.42
N ASP A 50 -5.71 5.92 -9.02
CA ASP A 50 -5.00 6.53 -7.89
C ASP A 50 -4.55 7.95 -8.21
N VAL A 51 -4.02 8.14 -9.43
CA VAL A 51 -3.56 9.43 -9.92
C VAL A 51 -4.74 10.40 -9.95
N ILE A 52 -5.84 10.02 -10.58
CA ILE A 52 -7.08 10.82 -10.67
C ILE A 52 -7.65 11.10 -9.27
N GLY A 53 -7.73 10.07 -8.42
CA GLY A 53 -8.25 10.20 -7.06
C GLY A 53 -7.45 11.19 -6.21
N ARG A 54 -6.12 11.19 -6.31
CA ARG A 54 -5.26 12.15 -5.60
C ARG A 54 -5.43 13.58 -6.11
N LEU A 55 -5.52 13.78 -7.43
CA LEU A 55 -5.74 15.09 -8.03
C LEU A 55 -7.05 15.73 -7.53
N SER A 56 -8.11 14.93 -7.38
CA SER A 56 -9.43 15.40 -6.92
C SER A 56 -9.48 15.87 -5.44
N THR A 57 -8.48 15.54 -4.63
CA THR A 57 -8.49 15.82 -3.17
C THR A 57 -7.87 17.18 -2.82
N GLY A 58 -7.55 18.04 -3.81
CA GLY A 58 -7.22 19.46 -3.59
C GLY A 58 -5.87 19.75 -2.92
N GLY A 59 -5.00 18.74 -2.78
CA GLY A 59 -3.65 18.93 -2.25
C GLY A 59 -2.63 19.10 -3.37
N VAL A 60 -2.38 20.34 -3.81
CA VAL A 60 -1.16 20.66 -4.58
C VAL A 60 0.02 20.37 -3.66
N ARG A 61 0.75 19.26 -3.87
CA ARG A 61 2.17 19.13 -3.46
C ARG A 61 2.88 17.86 -3.94
N ASP A 62 2.17 16.85 -4.43
CA ASP A 62 2.80 15.71 -5.10
C ASP A 62 1.89 14.99 -6.09
N SER A 63 2.10 15.23 -7.39
CA SER A 63 1.49 14.40 -8.42
C SER A 63 2.03 12.97 -8.25
N VAL A 64 1.12 12.05 -7.93
CA VAL A 64 1.40 10.62 -8.08
C VAL A 64 1.45 10.35 -9.58
N GLU A 65 2.48 9.64 -10.03
CA GLU A 65 2.62 9.21 -11.41
C GLU A 65 2.16 7.77 -11.55
N LEU A 66 1.66 7.41 -12.73
CA LEU A 66 1.37 6.02 -13.07
C LEU A 66 2.64 5.19 -12.88
N GLY A 67 2.53 4.02 -12.25
CA GLY A 67 3.69 3.18 -11.98
C GLY A 67 4.44 3.53 -10.68
N ARG A 68 4.14 4.66 -10.02
CA ARG A 68 4.79 5.01 -8.74
C ARG A 68 4.41 4.01 -7.65
N PHE A 69 5.38 3.61 -6.84
CA PHE A 69 5.11 2.74 -5.69
C PHE A 69 4.37 3.49 -4.58
N GLY A 70 3.29 2.89 -4.10
CA GLY A 70 2.55 3.30 -2.92
C GLY A 70 2.68 2.27 -1.81
N ILE A 71 2.47 2.70 -0.57
CA ILE A 71 2.46 1.86 0.63
C ILE A 71 1.14 2.11 1.38
N ARG A 72 0.51 1.03 1.86
CA ARG A 72 -0.71 1.08 2.67
C ARG A 72 -0.79 -0.11 3.61
N CYS A 73 -1.66 -0.06 4.60
CA CYS A 73 -1.96 -1.25 5.41
C CYS A 73 -2.97 -2.18 4.71
N VAL A 74 -2.88 -3.48 5.00
CA VAL A 74 -3.75 -4.52 4.43
C VAL A 74 -5.23 -4.33 4.82
N HIS A 75 -5.51 -3.65 5.93
CA HIS A 75 -6.88 -3.35 6.36
C HIS A 75 -7.52 -2.24 5.52
N CYS A 76 -6.75 -1.21 5.18
CA CYS A 76 -7.20 -0.14 4.28
C CYS A 76 -7.40 -0.69 2.86
N ALA A 77 -6.55 -1.62 2.42
CA ALA A 77 -6.72 -2.33 1.16
C ALA A 77 -8.08 -3.06 1.10
N ARG A 78 -8.35 -3.93 2.09
CA ARG A 78 -9.62 -4.69 2.18
C ARG A 78 -10.84 -3.78 2.26
N SER A 79 -10.73 -2.70 3.05
CA SER A 79 -11.82 -1.73 3.18
C SER A 79 -12.12 -1.01 1.86
N ALA A 80 -11.09 -0.72 1.06
CA ALA A 80 -11.22 -0.10 -0.26
C ALA A 80 -11.73 -1.08 -1.32
N GLU A 81 -11.46 -2.37 -1.18
CA GLU A 81 -11.98 -3.43 -2.07
C GLU A 81 -13.44 -3.72 -1.80
N ALA A 82 -13.80 -3.89 -0.52
CA ALA A 82 -15.20 -3.98 -0.10
C ALA A 82 -15.98 -2.79 -0.69
N ALA A 83 -15.41 -1.59 -0.53
CA ALA A 83 -15.89 -0.34 -1.12
C ALA A 83 -16.22 -0.32 -2.62
N ALA A 84 -15.56 -1.16 -3.40
CA ALA A 84 -15.78 -1.23 -4.83
C ALA A 84 -16.90 -2.21 -5.20
N LEU A 85 -17.34 -3.06 -4.26
CA LEU A 85 -18.30 -4.15 -4.46
C LEU A 85 -19.72 -3.81 -4.00
N GLY A 86 -19.99 -2.61 -3.45
CA GLY A 86 -21.33 -2.06 -3.34
C GLY A 86 -21.97 -2.00 -1.94
N GLY A 87 -21.18 -2.00 -0.87
CA GLY A 87 -21.63 -1.69 0.50
C GLY A 87 -21.76 -0.18 0.80
N ASN A 88 -22.17 0.15 2.03
CA ASN A 88 -22.39 1.52 2.51
C ASN A 88 -21.05 2.21 2.87
N GLU A 89 -20.33 2.73 1.85
CA GLU A 89 -18.86 2.79 1.82
C GLU A 89 -18.20 4.17 1.71
N LYS A 90 -18.99 5.25 1.60
CA LYS A 90 -18.47 6.59 1.24
C LYS A 90 -17.56 7.23 2.30
N LYS A 91 -17.69 6.89 3.58
CA LYS A 91 -16.84 7.43 4.67
C LYS A 91 -15.58 6.60 4.92
N VAL A 92 -15.71 5.28 4.88
CA VAL A 92 -14.60 4.32 5.08
C VAL A 92 -13.55 4.46 3.97
N THR A 93 -14.00 4.65 2.74
CA THR A 93 -13.13 4.87 1.56
C THR A 93 -12.26 6.10 1.66
N LYS A 94 -12.79 7.22 2.15
CA LYS A 94 -12.02 8.46 2.23
C LYS A 94 -10.83 8.32 3.19
N MET A 95 -11.03 7.70 4.35
CA MET A 95 -9.94 7.47 5.31
C MET A 95 -8.97 6.40 4.82
N ALA A 96 -9.46 5.30 4.25
CA ALA A 96 -8.61 4.27 3.66
C ALA A 96 -7.73 4.82 2.53
N ARG A 97 -8.27 5.70 1.67
CA ARG A 97 -7.51 6.40 0.62
C ARG A 97 -6.52 7.42 1.19
N ALA A 98 -6.87 8.12 2.26
CA ALA A 98 -5.99 9.09 2.93
C ALA A 98 -4.80 8.42 3.64
N ALA A 99 -4.98 7.18 4.12
CA ALA A 99 -3.94 6.38 4.77
C ALA A 99 -2.89 5.80 3.80
N VAL A 100 -3.05 6.03 2.49
CA VAL A 100 -2.09 5.62 1.47
C VAL A 100 -0.97 6.65 1.33
N SER A 101 0.27 6.19 1.46
CA SER A 101 1.47 7.01 1.26
C SER A 101 2.12 6.71 -0.10
N TYR A 102 2.56 7.76 -0.80
CA TYR A 102 3.35 7.67 -2.03
C TYR A 102 4.68 8.37 -1.81
N PRO A 103 5.70 7.70 -1.24
CA PRO A 103 6.97 8.33 -0.94
C PRO A 103 7.70 8.74 -2.23
N LYS A 104 8.20 9.98 -2.28
CA LYS A 104 9.05 10.46 -3.39
C LYS A 104 10.41 9.77 -3.44
N ALA A 105 10.91 9.36 -2.27
CA ALA A 105 12.19 8.71 -2.11
C ALA A 105 12.17 7.86 -0.83
N ILE A 106 12.89 6.74 -0.84
CA ILE A 106 12.94 5.82 0.31
C ILE A 106 13.44 6.49 1.58
N ARG A 107 14.38 7.45 1.46
CA ARG A 107 14.92 8.22 2.59
C ARG A 107 13.85 8.96 3.39
N LEU A 108 12.73 9.33 2.76
CA LEU A 108 11.67 10.08 3.42
C LEU A 108 10.83 9.20 4.36
N LEU A 109 10.93 7.87 4.26
CA LEU A 109 10.23 6.96 5.17
C LEU A 109 10.82 6.97 6.59
N TYR A 110 12.08 7.42 6.73
CA TYR A 110 12.83 7.38 7.99
C TYR A 110 13.08 8.77 8.58
N GLN A 111 12.60 9.83 7.92
CA GLN A 111 12.72 11.20 8.40
C GLN A 111 11.45 11.54 9.18
N SER A 112 11.48 11.24 10.48
CA SER A 112 10.50 11.69 11.48
C SER A 112 10.75 13.14 11.86
#